data_AF-A0A6I7HRA5-F1
#
_entry.id   AF-A0A6I7HRA5-F1
#
_cell.length_a   1.000
_cell.length_b   1.000
_cell.length_c   1.000
_cell.angle_alpha   90.00
_cell.angle_beta   90.00
_cell.angle_gamma   90.00
#
_symmetry.space_group_name_H-M   'P 1'
#
loop_
_entity.id
_entity.type
_entity.pdbx_description
1 polymer ?
#
loop_
_entity_poly.entity_id
_entity_poly.type
_entity_poly.pdbx_seq_one_letter_code
_entity_poly.pdbx_strand_id
1 'polypeptide(L)' 'MRVEYEPSGLSAVQTLGLDPIAFAGAVPVWVNNNKENINPKGDNARISFQNHTYTVTYTVNGNMTVFFIVNVQP' A
#
# COMPACT_ATOMS: atom_id res chain seq x y z
N MET A 1 10.65 -4.99 -3.14
CA MET A 1 10.18 -3.60 -2.95
C MET A 1 9.95 -3.41 -1.45
N ARG A 2 10.55 -2.38 -0.84
CA ARG A 2 10.27 -1.97 0.54
C ARG A 2 8.92 -1.25 0.58
N VAL A 3 8.22 -1.31 1.70
CA VAL A 3 6.92 -0.65 1.89
C VAL A 3 7.10 0.40 2.97
N GLU A 4 6.71 1.63 2.68
CA GLU A 4 6.78 2.77 3.58
C GLU A 4 5.45 3.54 3.54
N TYR A 5 5.23 4.37 4.54
CA TYR A 5 4.04 5.21 4.63
C TYR A 5 4.41 6.66 4.39
N GLU A 6 3.60 7.36 3.60
CA GLU A 6 3.49 8.80 3.74
C GLU A 6 2.68 9.13 5.02
N PRO A 7 2.86 10.32 5.62
CA PRO A 7 2.14 10.70 6.83
C PRO A 7 0.62 10.55 6.74
N SER A 8 0.04 10.86 5.58
CA SER A 8 -1.39 10.70 5.30
C SER A 8 -1.82 9.23 5.25
N GLY A 9 -1.00 8.36 4.66
CA GLY A 9 -1.29 6.93 4.56
C GLY A 9 -1.23 6.24 5.91
N LEU A 10 -0.25 6.59 6.75
CA LEU A 10 -0.17 6.10 8.12
C LEU A 10 -1.40 6.54 8.93
N SER A 11 -1.76 7.81 8.81
CA SER A 11 -2.95 8.38 9.48
C SER A 11 -4.25 7.70 9.03
N ALA A 12 -4.38 7.37 7.74
CA ALA A 12 -5.54 6.64 7.21
C ALA A 12 -5.65 5.23 7.80
N VAL A 13 -4.55 4.47 7.83
CA VAL A 13 -4.51 3.11 8.42
C VAL A 13 -4.87 3.15 9.91
N GLN A 14 -4.33 4.10 10.66
CA GLN A 14 -4.63 4.28 12.08
C GLN A 14 -6.09 4.69 12.32
N THR A 15 -6.66 5.56 11.46
CA THR A 15 -8.06 5.97 11.54
C THR A 15 -9.02 4.80 11.30
N LEU A 16 -8.62 3.86 10.44
CA LEU A 16 -9.36 2.61 10.21
C LEU A 16 -9.18 1.59 11.33
N GLY A 17 -8.40 1.88 12.37
CA GLY A 17 -8.12 0.98 13.49
C GLY A 17 -7.25 -0.22 13.13
N LEU A 18 -6.50 -0.14 12.02
CA LEU A 18 -5.64 -1.20 11.54
C LEU A 18 -4.23 -1.08 12.15
N ASP A 19 -3.56 -2.21 12.36
CA ASP A 19 -2.15 -2.23 12.76
C ASP A 19 -1.27 -1.87 11.54
N PRO A 20 -0.48 -0.78 11.58
CA PRO A 20 0.30 -0.35 10.42
C PRO A 20 1.39 -1.33 10.01
N ILE A 21 1.98 -2.05 10.95
CA ILE A 21 3.07 -2.99 10.66
C ILE A 21 2.49 -4.22 9.94
N ALA A 22 1.39 -4.77 10.45
CA ALA A 22 0.69 -5.89 9.85
C ALA A 22 0.08 -5.53 8.50
N PHE A 23 -0.52 -4.34 8.35
CA PHE A 23 -1.09 -3.88 7.09
C PHE A 23 -0.01 -3.70 6.01
N ALA A 24 1.12 -3.08 6.34
CA ALA A 24 2.26 -2.98 5.43
C ALA A 24 2.77 -4.35 4.98
N GLY A 25 2.65 -5.38 5.83
CA GLY A 25 2.97 -6.77 5.52
C GLY A 25 2.10 -7.42 4.44
N ALA A 26 0.90 -6.89 4.16
CA ALA A 26 0.04 -7.38 3.08
C ALA A 26 0.42 -6.84 1.69
N VAL A 27 1.07 -5.67 1.64
CA VAL A 27 1.45 -5.01 0.39
C VAL A 27 2.40 -5.83 -0.49
N PRO A 28 3.46 -6.50 0.04
CA PRO A 28 4.34 -7.34 -0.76
C PRO A 28 3.63 -8.47 -1.50
N VAL A 29 2.53 -9.00 -0.96
CA VAL A 29 1.72 -10.03 -1.62
C VAL A 29 1.07 -9.45 -2.87
N TRP A 30 0.43 -8.28 -2.75
CA TRP A 30 -0.15 -7.58 -3.90
C TRP A 30 0.92 -7.21 -4.94
N VAL A 31 2.06 -6.65 -4.51
CA VAL A 31 3.19 -6.29 -5.38
C VAL A 31 3.68 -7.51 -6.15
N ASN A 32 3.81 -8.67 -5.48
CA ASN A 32 4.28 -9.89 -6.14
C ASN A 32 3.32 -10.41 -7.21
N ASN A 33 2.02 -10.25 -7.01
CA ASN A 33 1.00 -10.66 -7.97
C ASN A 33 0.82 -9.68 -9.14
N ASN A 34 1.27 -8.43 -9.00
CA ASN A 34 1.03 -7.36 -9.97
C ASN A 34 2.32 -6.73 -10.52
N LYS A 35 3.48 -7.40 -10.39
CA LYS A 35 4.80 -6.82 -10.68
C LYS A 35 4.88 -6.08 -12.02
N GLU A 36 4.23 -6.61 -13.06
CA GLU A 36 4.26 -6.06 -14.42
C GLU A 36 3.31 -4.86 -14.62
N ASN A 37 2.36 -4.67 -13.71
CA ASN A 37 1.31 -3.65 -13.78
C ASN A 37 1.48 -2.53 -12.74
N ILE A 38 2.61 -2.48 -12.03
CA ILE A 38 2.88 -1.41 -11.07
C ILE A 38 3.18 -0.13 -11.85
N ASN A 39 2.34 0.88 -11.66
CA ASN A 39 2.52 2.18 -12.30
C ASN A 39 3.69 2.92 -11.62
N PRO A 40 4.77 3.27 -12.34
CA PRO A 40 5.92 3.98 -11.78
C PRO A 40 5.58 5.39 -11.28
N LYS A 41 4.42 5.94 -11.66
CA LYS A 41 3.93 7.25 -11.21
C LYS A 41 2.96 7.17 -10.03
N GLY A 42 2.64 5.96 -9.56
CA GLY A 42 1.61 5.73 -8.56
C GLY A 42 0.23 5.47 -9.15
N ASP A 43 -0.62 4.79 -8.38
CA ASP A 43 -1.97 4.39 -8.75
C ASP A 43 -2.78 3.95 -7.51
N ASN A 44 -3.91 3.28 -7.73
CA ASN A 44 -4.66 2.56 -6.72
C ASN A 44 -4.40 1.05 -6.78
N ALA A 45 -4.25 0.43 -5.62
CA ALA A 45 -4.11 -1.02 -5.42
C ALA A 45 -5.27 -1.54 -4.58
N ARG A 46 -5.80 -2.72 -4.91
CA ARG A 46 -6.77 -3.43 -4.04
C ARG A 46 -6.01 -4.44 -3.18
N ILE A 47 -5.89 -4.16 -1.89
CA ILE A 47 -5.10 -4.97 -0.97
C ILE A 47 -6.03 -5.68 0.00
N SER A 48 -5.95 -7.01 0.01
CA SER A 48 -6.69 -7.84 0.96
C SER A 48 -5.93 -7.95 2.27
N PHE A 49 -6.60 -7.61 3.38
CA PHE A 49 -6.05 -7.70 4.72
C PHE A 49 -7.17 -8.13 5.68
N GLN A 50 -6.94 -9.15 6.51
CA GLN A 50 -7.91 -9.68 7.49
C GLN A 50 -9.32 -9.92 6.90
N ASN A 51 -9.41 -10.50 5.70
CA ASN A 51 -10.66 -10.78 4.98
C ASN A 51 -11.46 -9.54 4.53
N HIS A 52 -10.87 -8.35 4.60
CA HIS A 52 -11.38 -7.11 4.01
C HIS A 52 -10.50 -6.71 2.82
N THR A 53 -11.07 -6.00 1.85
CA THR A 53 -10.31 -5.45 0.72
C THR A 53 -10.30 -3.93 0.85
N TYR A 54 -9.11 -3.35 0.83
CA TYR A 54 -8.90 -1.92 0.92
C TYR A 54 -8.41 -1.36 -0.41
N THR A 55 -8.84 -0.15 -0.74
CA THR A 55 -8.25 0.64 -1.81
C THR A 55 -7.09 1.44 -1.24
N VAL A 56 -5.89 1.15 -1.73
CA VAL A 56 -4.64 1.80 -1.31
C VAL A 56 -4.17 2.71 -2.44
N THR A 57 -4.17 4.01 -2.22
CA THR A 57 -3.48 4.96 -3.10
C THR A 57 -1.99 4.86 -2.80
N TYR A 58 -1.18 4.64 -3.82
CA TYR A 58 0.26 4.48 -3.66
C TYR A 58 1.06 5.31 -4.67
N THR A 59 2.29 5.60 -4.30
CA THR A 59 3.35 6.02 -5.23
C THR A 59 4.53 5.06 -5.10
N VAL A 60 5.45 5.10 -6.06
CA VAL A 60 6.72 4.39 -5.97
C VAL A 60 7.86 5.36 -6.20
N ASN A 61 9.03 5.08 -5.64
CA ASN A 61 10.21 5.88 -5.95
C ASN A 61 10.66 5.66 -7.41
N GLY A 62 11.50 6.57 -7.94
CA GLY A 62 11.92 6.55 -9.35
C GLY A 62 12.60 5.24 -9.80
N ASN A 63 13.18 4.48 -8.88
CA ASN A 63 13.82 3.18 -9.16
C ASN A 63 12.90 1.98 -8.87
N MET A 64 11.63 2.20 -8.52
CA MET A 64 10.63 1.18 -8.18
C MET A 64 11.10 0.18 -7.11
N THR A 65 11.90 0.65 -6.16
CA THR A 65 12.37 -0.13 -5.01
C THR A 65 11.56 0.09 -3.75
N VAL A 66 10.83 1.22 -3.65
CA VAL A 66 9.99 1.58 -2.51
C VAL A 66 8.56 1.84 -2.97
N PHE A 67 7.60 1.27 -2.24
CA PHE A 67 6.16 1.48 -2.36
C PHE A 67 5.70 2.36 -1.20
N PHE A 68 5.21 3.55 -1.51
CA PHE A 68 4.70 4.48 -0.51
C PHE A 68 3.18 4.38 -0.44
N ILE A 69 2.65 4.04 0.73
CA ILE A 69 1.22 4.09 1.01
C ILE A 69 0.84 5.55 1.29
N VAL A 70 0.05 6.14 0.39
CA VAL A 70 -0.36 7.55 0.45
C VAL A 70 -1.72 7.71 1.12
N ASN A 71 -2.64 6.77 0.88
CA ASN A 71 -3.96 6.75 1.49
C ASN A 71 -4.51 5.32 1.53
N VAL A 72 -5.44 5.06 2.46
CA VAL A 72 -6.14 3.77 2.57
C VAL A 72 -7.63 4.03 2.80
N GLN A 73 -8.46 3.35 2.03
CA GLN A 73 -9.92 3.43 2.11
C GLN A 73 -10.54 2.03 2.09
N PRO A 74 -11.66 1.80 2.79
CA PRO A 74 -12.40 0.54 2.76
C PRO A 74 -13.07 0.27 1.41
#